data_AF-A0A3D4S127-F1
#
_entry.id   AF-A0A3D4S127-F1
#
_cell.length_a   1.000
_cell.length_b   1.000
_cell.length_c   1.000
_cell.angle_alpha   90.00
_cell.angle_beta   90.00
_cell.angle_gamma   90.00
#
_symmetry.space_group_name_H-M   'P 1'
#
loop_
_entity.id
_entity.type
_entity.pdbx_description
1 polymer ?
#
loop_
_entity_poly.entity_id
_entity_poly.type
_entity_poly.pdbx_seq_one_letter_code
_entity_poly.pdbx_strand_id
1 'polypeptide(L)'
;MSDSTTVGFNTPWWGKLSAGLIGWLLGGPLVGLLGVGLGHNLDREIAGLARAWLHPGSRSERHRRKLVLLTTELSLAGALARAGKLAPSARADAFGALCRQLGLPHGLQDTARALFDDGLRADFPLTAVVNDFRRTFHRRVDVRYLLLEYLLSFIQQSGQPNPAQRALLIDIAQRLNISEARLSAFAQGRHARQSRQPGPGYSMEIAEALAMLEVPAWASQQEIKQAYRRQMSRHHPDKLNHQNLPPERLAEAAARTDRIRKAYETLRGLGGG
;
A
#
# COMPACT_ATOMS: atom_id res chain seq x y z
N MET A 1 -37.24 10.42 45.16
CA MET A 1 -37.57 9.65 43.94
C MET A 1 -37.06 10.43 42.75
N SER A 2 -36.30 9.74 41.91
CA SER A 2 -35.61 10.21 40.71
C SER A 2 -36.55 10.59 39.57
N ASP A 3 -36.16 11.58 38.76
CA ASP A 3 -36.00 11.39 37.31
C ASP A 3 -35.36 12.62 36.67
N SER A 4 -34.07 12.51 36.36
CA SER A 4 -33.38 13.39 35.42
C SER A 4 -33.08 12.57 34.17
N THR A 5 -33.96 12.70 33.18
CA THR A 5 -33.76 12.18 31.82
C THR A 5 -32.66 12.99 31.15
N THR A 6 -31.43 12.46 31.17
CA THR A 6 -30.36 12.94 30.30
C THR A 6 -30.71 12.56 28.86
N VAL A 7 -31.17 13.54 28.09
CA VAL A 7 -31.31 13.44 26.64
C VAL A 7 -29.90 13.24 26.06
N GLY A 8 -29.61 12.03 25.59
CA GLY A 8 -28.39 11.75 24.83
C GLY A 8 -28.45 12.51 23.51
N PHE A 9 -27.61 13.53 23.34
CA PHE A 9 -27.43 14.20 22.05
C PHE A 9 -26.72 13.23 21.09
N ASN A 10 -27.52 12.58 20.26
CA ASN A 10 -27.07 11.87 19.07
C ASN A 10 -26.38 12.89 18.14
N THR A 11 -25.06 12.79 17.96
CA THR A 11 -24.30 13.73 17.12
C THR A 11 -24.81 13.72 15.67
N PRO A 12 -25.09 14.89 15.07
CA PRO A 12 -25.65 14.98 13.72
C PRO A 12 -24.62 14.55 12.67
N TRP A 13 -25.05 13.62 11.82
CA TRP A 13 -24.41 13.13 10.58
C TRP A 13 -23.81 14.23 9.67
N TRP A 14 -24.24 15.47 9.83
CA TRP A 14 -23.71 16.66 9.16
C TRP A 14 -22.21 16.90 9.38
N GLY A 15 -21.67 16.63 10.58
CA GLY A 15 -20.25 16.90 10.88
C GLY A 15 -19.27 16.04 10.08
N LYS A 16 -19.67 14.81 9.72
CA LYS A 16 -18.88 13.86 8.92
C LYS A 16 -18.87 14.25 7.44
N LEU A 17 -20.02 14.71 6.93
CA LEU A 17 -20.14 15.22 5.56
C LEU A 17 -19.31 16.49 5.34
N SER A 18 -19.32 17.42 6.29
CA SER A 18 -18.55 18.66 6.19
C SER A 18 -17.03 18.41 6.24
N ALA A 19 -16.55 17.53 7.12
CA ALA A 19 -15.13 17.18 7.18
C ALA A 19 -14.64 16.47 5.91
N GLY A 20 -15.48 15.59 5.35
CA GLY A 20 -15.24 14.95 4.06
C GLY A 20 -15.18 15.93 2.89
N LEU A 21 -16.15 16.85 2.80
CA LEU A 21 -16.19 17.88 1.75
C LEU A 21 -15.02 18.87 1.85
N ILE A 22 -14.67 19.30 3.06
CA ILE A 22 -13.52 20.19 3.28
C ILE A 22 -12.21 19.46 2.96
N GLY A 23 -12.05 18.21 3.40
CA GLY A 23 -10.91 17.37 3.03
C GLY A 23 -10.82 17.15 1.51
N TRP A 24 -11.96 16.98 0.85
CA TRP A 24 -12.05 16.84 -0.59
C TRP A 24 -11.61 18.10 -1.34
N LEU A 25 -12.07 19.27 -0.91
CA LEU A 25 -11.73 20.56 -1.51
C LEU A 25 -10.27 20.95 -1.28
N LEU A 26 -9.69 20.63 -0.12
CA LEU A 26 -8.33 21.02 0.25
C LEU A 26 -7.26 20.04 -0.22
N GLY A 27 -7.58 18.74 -0.32
CA GLY A 27 -6.58 17.69 -0.55
C GLY A 27 -7.03 16.55 -1.47
N GLY A 28 -8.22 16.64 -2.05
CA GLY A 28 -8.76 15.66 -2.99
C GLY A 28 -9.45 14.45 -2.34
N PRO A 29 -9.87 13.47 -3.17
CA PRO A 29 -10.64 12.28 -2.78
C PRO A 29 -10.11 11.54 -1.56
N LEU A 30 -8.80 11.26 -1.52
CA LEU A 30 -8.21 10.49 -0.42
C LEU A 30 -8.24 11.25 0.91
N VAL A 31 -8.07 12.57 0.88
CA VAL A 31 -8.17 13.43 2.06
C VAL A 31 -9.62 13.60 2.50
N GLY A 32 -10.56 13.62 1.55
CA GLY A 32 -11.99 13.55 1.84
C GLY A 32 -12.39 12.26 2.56
N LEU A 33 -11.93 11.10 2.06
CA LEU A 33 -12.18 9.79 2.71
C LEU A 33 -11.59 9.75 4.14
N LEU A 34 -10.36 10.24 4.31
CA LEU A 34 -9.77 10.42 5.63
C LEU A 34 -10.61 11.35 6.52
N GLY A 35 -11.15 12.44 5.97
CA GLY A 35 -11.97 13.41 6.69
C GLY A 35 -13.34 12.88 7.15
N VAL A 36 -14.02 12.05 6.33
CA VAL A 36 -15.31 11.43 6.70
C VAL A 36 -15.14 10.42 7.84
N GLY A 37 -14.03 9.68 7.83
CA GLY A 37 -13.72 8.64 8.82
C GLY A 37 -13.36 9.15 10.21
N LEU A 38 -12.86 10.38 10.33
CA LEU A 38 -12.26 10.94 11.54
C LEU A 38 -13.19 11.87 12.33
N GLY A 39 -14.51 11.72 12.15
CA GLY A 39 -15.54 12.50 12.82
C GLY A 39 -15.73 12.19 14.31
N HIS A 40 -14.65 12.08 15.09
CA HIS A 40 -14.52 12.39 16.51
C HIS A 40 -13.05 12.17 16.92
N ASN A 41 -12.43 13.13 17.62
CA ASN A 41 -11.04 13.14 18.12
C ASN A 41 -9.94 13.37 17.07
N LEU A 42 -9.70 14.65 16.76
CA LEU A 42 -8.48 15.13 16.10
C LEU A 42 -7.28 14.95 17.05
N ASP A 43 -6.67 13.76 17.01
CA ASP A 43 -5.46 13.47 17.77
C ASP A 43 -4.22 14.18 17.18
N ARG A 44 -3.15 14.33 17.97
CA ARG A 44 -1.92 15.08 17.58
C ARG A 44 -1.25 14.53 16.32
N GLU A 45 -1.44 13.24 16.02
CA GLU A 45 -0.91 12.60 14.82
C GLU A 45 -1.66 13.04 13.54
N ILE A 46 -2.97 13.25 13.61
CA ILE A 46 -3.83 13.74 12.52
C ILE A 46 -3.50 15.21 12.21
N ALA A 47 -3.23 16.01 13.24
CA ALA A 47 -2.69 17.36 13.08
C ALA A 47 -1.31 17.34 12.38
N GLY A 48 -0.51 16.29 12.59
CA GLY A 48 0.74 16.05 11.86
C GLY A 48 0.53 15.74 10.37
N LEU A 49 -0.50 14.96 10.03
CA LEU A 49 -0.88 14.63 8.65
C LEU A 49 -1.45 15.86 7.91
N ALA A 50 -2.29 16.66 8.58
CA ALA A 50 -2.83 17.92 8.04
C ALA A 50 -1.73 18.99 7.88
N ARG A 51 -0.82 19.13 8.85
CA ARG A 51 0.36 20.02 8.76
C ARG A 51 1.31 19.60 7.64
N ALA A 52 1.50 18.29 7.42
CA ALA A 52 2.31 17.80 6.32
C ALA A 52 1.74 18.22 4.96
N TRP A 53 0.42 18.32 4.81
CA TRP A 53 -0.22 18.77 3.57
C TRP A 53 -0.28 20.30 3.41
N LEU A 54 -0.45 21.06 4.51
CA LEU A 54 -0.51 22.53 4.48
C LEU A 54 0.86 23.21 4.34
N HIS A 55 1.97 22.51 4.66
CA HIS A 55 3.33 23.04 4.53
C HIS A 55 4.22 22.11 3.67
N PRO A 56 4.42 22.42 2.38
CA PRO A 56 5.23 21.59 1.49
C PRO A 56 6.73 21.73 1.79
N GLY A 57 7.32 20.67 2.36
CA GLY A 57 8.77 20.49 2.55
C GLY A 57 9.17 19.02 2.32
N SER A 58 10.48 18.69 2.26
CA SER A 58 10.97 17.32 1.97
C SER A 58 10.36 16.22 2.86
N ARG A 59 10.06 16.51 4.13
CA ARG A 59 9.35 15.58 5.03
C ARG A 59 7.89 15.38 4.61
N SER A 60 7.20 16.39 4.08
CA SER A 60 5.80 16.31 3.62
C SER A 60 5.61 15.27 2.50
N GLU A 61 6.50 15.24 1.51
CA GLU A 61 6.34 14.40 0.33
C GLU A 61 6.45 12.89 0.63
N ARG A 62 7.34 12.49 1.55
CA ARG A 62 7.39 11.10 2.04
C ARG A 62 6.09 10.70 2.74
N HIS A 63 5.58 11.57 3.61
CA HIS A 63 4.33 11.31 4.34
C HIS A 63 3.15 11.23 3.37
N ARG A 64 3.07 12.12 2.38
CA ARG A 64 2.06 12.09 1.32
C ARG A 64 2.06 10.76 0.58
N ARG A 65 3.21 10.28 0.09
CA ARG A 65 3.27 8.98 -0.61
C ARG A 65 2.82 7.82 0.28
N LYS A 66 3.24 7.79 1.54
CA LYS A 66 2.81 6.78 2.52
C LYS A 66 1.29 6.79 2.69
N LEU A 67 0.69 7.97 2.86
CA LEU A 67 -0.76 8.12 3.01
C LEU A 67 -1.51 7.66 1.76
N VAL A 68 -1.09 8.08 0.58
CA VAL A 68 -1.72 7.69 -0.69
C VAL A 68 -1.68 6.17 -0.88
N LEU A 69 -0.55 5.52 -0.54
CA LEU A 69 -0.45 4.06 -0.58
C LEU A 69 -1.46 3.40 0.37
N LEU A 70 -1.42 3.74 1.66
CA LEU A 70 -2.27 3.11 2.68
C LEU A 70 -3.76 3.34 2.43
N THR A 71 -4.14 4.58 2.10
CA THR A 71 -5.54 4.93 1.80
C THR A 71 -6.06 4.18 0.57
N THR A 72 -5.23 4.04 -0.46
CA THR A 72 -5.58 3.30 -1.67
C THR A 72 -5.70 1.80 -1.38
N GLU A 73 -4.74 1.21 -0.68
CA GLU A 73 -4.76 -0.21 -0.28
C GLU A 73 -6.03 -0.53 0.51
N LEU A 74 -6.27 0.19 1.61
CA LEU A 74 -7.40 -0.08 2.51
C LEU A 74 -8.76 0.14 1.84
N SER A 75 -8.92 1.25 1.11
CA SER A 75 -10.20 1.57 0.48
C SER A 75 -10.53 0.67 -0.72
N LEU A 76 -9.52 0.27 -1.51
CA LEU A 76 -9.73 -0.69 -2.59
C LEU A 76 -10.00 -2.10 -2.06
N ALA A 77 -9.39 -2.50 -0.93
CA ALA A 77 -9.74 -3.74 -0.25
C ALA A 77 -11.21 -3.73 0.21
N GLY A 78 -11.69 -2.61 0.77
CA GLY A 78 -13.12 -2.41 1.07
C GLY A 78 -14.01 -2.54 -0.18
N ALA A 79 -13.62 -1.88 -1.28
CA ALA A 79 -14.35 -1.97 -2.55
C ALA A 79 -14.43 -3.41 -3.09
N LEU A 80 -13.37 -4.19 -2.95
CA LEU A 80 -13.33 -5.62 -3.29
C LEU A 80 -14.16 -6.47 -2.34
N ALA A 81 -14.20 -6.15 -1.06
CA ALA A 81 -15.06 -6.83 -0.09
C ALA A 81 -16.55 -6.63 -0.42
N ARG A 82 -16.92 -5.40 -0.82
CA ARG A 82 -18.26 -5.05 -1.30
C ARG A 82 -18.62 -5.80 -2.58
N ALA A 83 -17.75 -5.76 -3.59
CA ALA A 83 -17.94 -6.49 -4.84
C ALA A 83 -18.04 -8.01 -4.60
N GLY A 84 -17.29 -8.51 -3.62
CA GLY A 84 -17.32 -9.89 -3.14
C GLY A 84 -18.59 -10.29 -2.38
N LYS A 85 -19.42 -9.31 -1.97
CA LYS A 85 -20.56 -9.50 -1.06
C LYS A 85 -20.16 -10.23 0.23
N LEU A 86 -18.97 -9.92 0.77
CA LEU A 86 -18.48 -10.55 2.00
C LEU A 86 -19.46 -10.31 3.17
N ALA A 87 -19.73 -11.36 3.93
CA ALA A 87 -20.49 -11.27 5.17
C ALA A 87 -19.77 -10.35 6.19
N PRO A 88 -20.49 -9.72 7.14
CA PRO A 88 -19.87 -8.84 8.13
C PRO A 88 -18.72 -9.47 8.93
N SER A 89 -18.84 -10.74 9.32
CA SER A 89 -17.75 -11.49 10.00
C SER A 89 -16.52 -11.62 9.11
N ALA A 90 -16.71 -12.08 7.87
CA ALA A 90 -15.62 -12.20 6.89
C ALA A 90 -14.94 -10.85 6.60
N ARG A 91 -15.68 -9.73 6.62
CA ARG A 91 -15.10 -8.38 6.50
C ARG A 91 -14.26 -8.00 7.71
N ALA A 92 -14.70 -8.36 8.93
CA ALA A 92 -13.94 -8.12 10.14
C ALA A 92 -12.64 -8.93 10.14
N ASP A 93 -12.70 -10.20 9.75
CA ASP A 93 -11.53 -11.09 9.65
C ASP A 93 -10.54 -10.59 8.61
N ALA A 94 -11.03 -10.22 7.42
CA ALA A 94 -10.22 -9.67 6.35
C ALA A 94 -9.53 -8.36 6.79
N PHE A 95 -10.25 -7.46 7.45
CA PHE A 95 -9.66 -6.24 8.00
C PHE A 95 -8.59 -6.52 9.07
N GLY A 96 -8.83 -7.49 9.96
CA GLY A 96 -7.85 -7.91 10.96
C GLY A 96 -6.58 -8.46 10.31
N ALA A 97 -6.71 -9.25 9.24
CA ALA A 97 -5.58 -9.72 8.44
C ALA A 97 -4.81 -8.57 7.79
N LEU A 98 -5.53 -7.58 7.22
CA LEU A 98 -4.91 -6.38 6.66
C LEU A 98 -4.10 -5.60 7.69
N CYS A 99 -4.63 -5.41 8.90
CA CYS A 99 -3.92 -4.70 9.97
C CYS A 99 -2.61 -5.40 10.34
N ARG A 100 -2.62 -6.74 10.42
CA ARG A 100 -1.41 -7.53 10.68
C ARG A 100 -0.42 -7.44 9.53
N GLN A 101 -0.88 -7.57 8.29
CA GLN A 101 -0.04 -7.51 7.09
C GLN A 101 0.65 -6.15 6.94
N LEU A 102 -0.07 -5.06 7.22
CA LEU A 102 0.45 -3.70 7.14
C LEU A 102 1.21 -3.25 8.40
N GLY A 103 1.24 -4.08 9.45
CA GLY A 103 1.88 -3.76 10.72
C GLY A 103 1.28 -2.51 11.39
N LEU A 104 -0.04 -2.33 11.29
CA LEU A 104 -0.71 -1.12 11.80
C LEU A 104 -0.77 -1.14 13.33
N PRO A 105 -0.20 -0.13 14.02
CA PRO A 105 -0.34 0.00 15.47
C PRO A 105 -1.81 0.25 15.84
N HIS A 106 -2.19 -0.12 17.06
CA HIS A 106 -3.58 -0.02 17.52
C HIS A 106 -4.18 1.37 17.32
N GLY A 107 -3.43 2.46 17.57
CA GLY A 107 -3.91 3.83 17.38
C GLY A 107 -4.27 4.21 15.93
N LEU A 108 -3.79 3.46 14.94
CA LEU A 108 -4.12 3.69 13.52
C LEU A 108 -5.23 2.77 12.99
N GLN A 109 -5.71 1.81 13.79
CA GLN A 109 -6.70 0.84 13.34
C GLN A 109 -8.07 1.49 13.10
N ASP A 110 -8.48 2.48 13.89
CA ASP A 110 -9.74 3.19 13.67
C ASP A 110 -9.75 3.97 12.36
N THR A 111 -8.63 4.66 12.06
CA THR A 111 -8.46 5.35 10.77
C THR A 111 -8.46 4.35 9.62
N ALA A 112 -7.77 3.22 9.79
CA ALA A 112 -7.73 2.19 8.76
C ALA A 112 -9.10 1.54 8.54
N ARG A 113 -9.88 1.35 9.62
CA ARG A 113 -11.25 0.83 9.57
C ARG A 113 -12.12 1.76 8.76
N ALA A 114 -12.06 3.06 9.04
CA ALA A 114 -12.84 4.03 8.29
C ALA A 114 -12.51 4.04 6.80
N LEU A 115 -11.23 3.95 6.43
CA LEU A 115 -10.81 3.85 5.02
C LEU A 115 -11.33 2.58 4.34
N PHE A 116 -11.31 1.46 5.06
CA PHE A 116 -11.87 0.20 4.56
C PHE A 116 -13.40 0.30 4.38
N ASP A 117 -14.09 0.87 5.36
CA ASP A 117 -15.54 1.05 5.35
C ASP A 117 -15.99 2.03 4.25
N ASP A 118 -15.20 3.05 3.95
CA ASP A 118 -15.42 3.93 2.80
C ASP A 118 -15.43 3.18 1.47
N GLY A 119 -14.55 2.18 1.33
CA GLY A 119 -14.57 1.26 0.18
C GLY A 119 -15.87 0.46 0.07
N LEU A 120 -16.57 0.21 1.19
CA LEU A 120 -17.83 -0.52 1.22
C LEU A 120 -19.04 0.29 0.75
N ARG A 121 -18.90 1.61 0.60
CA ARG A 121 -20.01 2.49 0.21
C ARG A 121 -20.36 2.33 -1.25
N ALA A 122 -21.65 2.43 -1.62
CA ALA A 122 -22.12 2.33 -3.00
C ALA A 122 -21.47 3.37 -3.94
N ASP A 123 -21.27 4.58 -3.42
CA ASP A 123 -20.75 5.77 -4.10
C ASP A 123 -19.21 5.92 -3.99
N PHE A 124 -18.49 4.86 -3.62
CA PHE A 124 -17.03 4.89 -3.48
C PHE A 124 -16.33 5.49 -4.74
N PRO A 125 -15.51 6.54 -4.60
CA PRO A 125 -14.95 7.29 -5.72
C PRO A 125 -13.72 6.58 -6.35
N LEU A 126 -13.92 5.37 -6.86
CA LEU A 126 -12.89 4.49 -7.42
C LEU A 126 -11.93 5.19 -8.39
N THR A 127 -12.48 5.88 -9.40
CA THR A 127 -11.70 6.61 -10.40
C THR A 127 -10.71 7.58 -9.77
N ALA A 128 -11.17 8.29 -8.75
CA ALA A 128 -10.45 9.39 -8.16
C ALA A 128 -9.32 8.88 -7.25
N VAL A 129 -9.60 7.84 -6.45
CA VAL A 129 -8.63 7.10 -5.64
C VAL A 129 -7.49 6.55 -6.50
N VAL A 130 -7.82 5.79 -7.55
CA VAL A 130 -6.81 5.15 -8.40
C VAL A 130 -6.01 6.19 -9.20
N ASN A 131 -6.64 7.30 -9.61
CA ASN A 131 -5.92 8.37 -10.30
C ASN A 131 -4.94 9.11 -9.39
N ASP A 132 -5.28 9.39 -8.12
CA ASP A 132 -4.36 10.04 -7.20
C ASP A 132 -3.18 9.12 -6.85
N PHE A 133 -3.44 7.81 -6.68
CA PHE A 133 -2.40 6.80 -6.56
C PHE A 133 -1.46 6.82 -7.78
N ARG A 134 -2.02 6.76 -8.99
CA ARG A 134 -1.24 6.76 -10.24
C ARG A 134 -0.42 8.05 -10.41
N ARG A 135 -0.96 9.21 -10.05
CA ARG A 135 -0.23 10.50 -10.11
C ARG A 135 0.92 10.52 -9.10
N THR A 136 0.67 10.09 -7.87
CA THR A 136 1.66 10.05 -6.79
C THR A 136 2.80 9.08 -7.11
N PHE A 137 2.49 7.93 -7.72
CA PHE A 137 3.45 6.88 -8.11
C PHE A 137 3.71 6.82 -9.62
N HIS A 138 3.59 7.94 -10.34
CA HIS A 138 3.66 7.96 -11.80
C HIS A 138 4.97 7.35 -12.36
N ARG A 139 6.11 7.55 -11.69
CA ARG A 139 7.44 6.99 -12.03
C ARG A 139 7.74 5.62 -11.39
N ARG A 140 6.82 5.08 -10.59
CA ARG A 140 6.99 3.83 -9.82
C ARG A 140 6.01 2.77 -10.31
N VAL A 141 6.27 2.23 -11.49
CA VAL A 141 5.45 1.16 -12.10
C VAL A 141 5.43 -0.09 -11.22
N ASP A 142 6.56 -0.38 -10.58
CA ASP A 142 6.70 -1.42 -9.56
C ASP A 142 5.68 -1.29 -8.42
N VAL A 143 5.40 -0.07 -7.96
CA VAL A 143 4.38 0.16 -6.90
C VAL A 143 2.96 -0.12 -7.40
N ARG A 144 2.70 0.00 -8.70
CA ARG A 144 1.39 -0.37 -9.28
C ARG A 144 1.18 -1.89 -9.26
N TYR A 145 2.20 -2.65 -9.60
CA TYR A 145 2.16 -4.12 -9.49
C TYR A 145 2.14 -4.59 -8.04
N LEU A 146 2.81 -3.87 -7.13
CA LEU A 146 2.70 -4.14 -5.69
C LEU A 146 1.27 -3.94 -5.19
N LEU A 147 0.59 -2.87 -5.62
CA LEU A 147 -0.83 -2.67 -5.30
C LEU A 147 -1.70 -3.80 -5.88
N LEU A 148 -1.49 -4.22 -7.13
CA LEU A 148 -2.22 -5.35 -7.71
C LEU A 148 -1.98 -6.66 -6.95
N GLU A 149 -0.74 -6.91 -6.54
CA GLU A 149 -0.37 -8.09 -5.75
C GLU A 149 -1.10 -8.11 -4.41
N TYR A 150 -1.15 -6.94 -3.75
CA TYR A 150 -1.91 -6.74 -2.53
C TYR A 150 -3.41 -7.04 -2.74
N LEU A 151 -4.03 -6.48 -3.78
CA LEU A 151 -5.45 -6.68 -4.07
C LEU A 151 -5.78 -8.13 -4.44
N LEU A 152 -4.93 -8.79 -5.23
CA LEU A 152 -5.08 -10.22 -5.55
C LEU A 152 -4.96 -11.09 -4.30
N SER A 153 -3.98 -10.80 -3.44
CA SER A 153 -3.80 -11.51 -2.18
C SER A 153 -4.99 -11.33 -1.25
N PHE A 154 -5.60 -10.15 -1.24
CA PHE A 154 -6.84 -9.90 -0.49
C PHE A 154 -8.00 -10.76 -1.01
N ILE A 155 -8.22 -10.79 -2.33
CA ILE A 155 -9.31 -11.58 -2.90
C ILE A 155 -9.11 -13.08 -2.61
N GLN A 156 -7.89 -13.59 -2.78
CA GLN A 156 -7.57 -15.00 -2.49
C GLN A 156 -7.80 -15.37 -1.02
N GLN A 157 -7.44 -14.49 -0.09
CA GLN A 157 -7.71 -14.70 1.34
C GLN A 157 -9.22 -14.70 1.65
N SER A 158 -10.01 -13.94 0.88
CA SER A 158 -11.48 -13.93 1.02
C SER A 158 -12.19 -15.14 0.39
N GLY A 159 -11.47 -16.01 -0.31
CA GLY A 159 -12.01 -17.18 -1.00
C GLY A 159 -11.79 -17.13 -2.52
N GLN A 160 -12.60 -17.88 -3.28
CA GLN A 160 -12.49 -17.84 -4.74
C GLN A 160 -13.00 -16.51 -5.31
N PRO A 161 -12.24 -15.86 -6.21
CA PRO A 161 -12.63 -14.59 -6.81
C PRO A 161 -13.92 -14.74 -7.63
N ASN A 162 -14.98 -14.05 -7.20
CA ASN A 162 -16.24 -14.00 -7.94
C ASN A 162 -16.15 -13.07 -9.18
N PRO A 163 -17.12 -13.12 -10.12
CA PRO A 163 -17.08 -12.29 -11.32
C PRO A 163 -17.04 -10.78 -11.06
N ALA A 164 -17.72 -10.30 -10.02
CA ALA A 164 -17.75 -8.86 -9.67
C ALA A 164 -16.39 -8.37 -9.16
N GLN A 165 -15.69 -9.17 -8.34
CA GLN A 165 -14.33 -8.87 -7.88
C GLN A 165 -13.33 -8.88 -9.05
N ARG A 166 -13.46 -9.84 -9.97
CA ARG A 166 -12.63 -9.89 -11.19
C ARG A 166 -12.84 -8.66 -12.06
N ALA A 167 -14.09 -8.26 -12.31
CA ALA A 167 -14.41 -7.06 -13.09
C ALA A 167 -13.83 -5.79 -12.44
N LEU A 168 -13.96 -5.65 -11.11
CA LEU A 168 -13.39 -4.52 -10.38
C LEU A 168 -11.85 -4.50 -10.45
N LEU A 169 -11.20 -5.66 -10.36
CA LEU A 169 -9.73 -5.75 -10.49
C LEU A 169 -9.25 -5.35 -11.89
N ILE A 170 -9.97 -5.76 -12.94
CA ILE A 170 -9.67 -5.36 -14.33
C ILE A 170 -9.83 -3.84 -14.49
N ASP A 171 -10.91 -3.26 -13.97
CA ASP A 171 -11.12 -1.80 -14.01
C ASP A 171 -10.00 -1.04 -13.27
N ILE A 172 -9.60 -1.52 -12.09
CA ILE A 172 -8.46 -0.95 -11.34
C ILE A 172 -7.17 -1.04 -12.18
N ALA A 173 -6.86 -2.19 -12.77
CA ALA A 173 -5.66 -2.38 -13.58
C ALA A 173 -5.62 -1.46 -14.79
N GLN A 174 -6.74 -1.31 -15.51
CA GLN A 174 -6.85 -0.39 -16.64
C GLN A 174 -6.58 1.06 -16.21
N ARG A 175 -7.14 1.49 -15.08
CA ARG A 175 -6.90 2.83 -14.50
C ARG A 175 -5.45 3.04 -14.03
N LEU A 176 -4.76 1.97 -13.65
CA LEU A 176 -3.32 1.96 -13.33
C LEU A 176 -2.43 1.96 -14.59
N ASN A 177 -3.02 1.95 -15.78
CA ASN A 177 -2.35 1.81 -17.08
C ASN A 177 -1.63 0.45 -17.21
N ILE A 178 -2.32 -0.62 -16.81
CA ILE A 178 -1.90 -2.01 -16.97
C ILE A 178 -2.92 -2.68 -17.88
N SER A 179 -2.48 -3.09 -19.07
CA SER A 179 -3.34 -3.77 -20.03
C SER A 179 -3.80 -5.12 -19.51
N GLU A 180 -4.93 -5.61 -20.01
CA GLU A 180 -5.46 -6.92 -19.63
C GLU A 180 -4.47 -8.06 -19.93
N ALA A 181 -3.73 -7.98 -21.04
CA ALA A 181 -2.65 -8.92 -21.36
C ALA A 181 -1.51 -8.91 -20.33
N ARG A 182 -1.15 -7.73 -19.80
CA ARG A 182 -0.13 -7.62 -18.72
C ARG A 182 -0.68 -8.11 -17.39
N LEU A 183 -1.95 -7.83 -17.09
CA LEU A 183 -2.63 -8.31 -15.90
C LEU A 183 -2.73 -9.85 -15.91
N SER A 184 -3.10 -10.45 -17.04
CA SER A 184 -3.21 -11.90 -17.17
C SER A 184 -1.85 -12.57 -17.07
N ALA A 185 -0.81 -12.04 -17.72
CA ALA A 185 0.56 -12.51 -17.57
C ALA A 185 1.06 -12.42 -16.11
N PHE A 186 0.74 -11.32 -15.42
CA PHE A 186 1.06 -11.14 -14.01
C PHE A 186 0.37 -12.19 -13.12
N ALA A 187 -0.94 -12.42 -13.32
CA ALA A 187 -1.69 -13.42 -12.57
C ALA A 187 -1.20 -14.86 -12.84
N GLN A 188 -0.86 -15.19 -14.10
CA GLN A 188 -0.30 -16.49 -14.47
C GLN A 188 1.08 -16.72 -13.82
N GLY A 189 1.95 -15.70 -13.85
CA GLY A 189 3.25 -15.75 -13.19
C GLY A 189 3.15 -16.00 -11.68
N ARG A 190 2.14 -15.40 -11.03
CA ARG A 190 1.83 -15.64 -9.61
C ARG A 190 1.44 -17.10 -9.35
N HIS A 191 0.56 -17.68 -10.16
CA HIS A 191 0.15 -19.09 -10.02
C HIS A 191 1.28 -20.09 -10.28
N ALA A 192 2.11 -19.84 -11.29
CA ALA A 192 3.28 -20.67 -11.59
C ALA A 192 4.30 -20.67 -10.42
N ARG A 193 4.39 -19.55 -9.70
CA ARG A 193 5.27 -19.39 -8.53
C ARG A 193 4.72 -20.04 -7.27
N GLN A 194 3.39 -20.02 -7.08
CA GLN A 194 2.73 -20.73 -5.98
C GLN A 194 2.80 -22.27 -6.12
N SER A 195 3.04 -22.78 -7.33
CA SER A 195 3.03 -24.22 -7.64
C SER A 195 4.42 -24.86 -7.81
N ARG A 196 5.52 -24.08 -7.77
CA ARG A 196 6.90 -24.58 -7.90
C ARG A 196 7.80 -24.14 -6.76
N GLN A 197 8.66 -25.05 -6.28
CA GLN A 197 9.83 -24.70 -5.47
C GLN A 197 10.72 -23.69 -6.23
N PRO A 198 11.33 -22.70 -5.55
CA PRO A 198 12.09 -21.65 -6.22
C PRO A 198 13.34 -22.24 -6.91
N GLY A 199 13.33 -22.28 -8.24
CA GLY A 199 14.51 -22.59 -9.05
C GLY A 199 15.45 -21.38 -9.17
N PRO A 200 16.74 -21.59 -9.44
CA PRO A 200 17.71 -20.51 -9.62
C PRO A 200 17.44 -19.78 -10.94
N GLY A 201 16.78 -18.63 -10.87
CA GLY A 201 16.40 -17.84 -12.05
C GLY A 201 15.14 -16.98 -11.89
N TYR A 202 14.42 -17.12 -10.77
CA TYR A 202 13.27 -16.26 -10.51
C TYR A 202 13.68 -14.79 -10.38
N SER A 203 13.00 -13.93 -11.15
CA SER A 203 12.98 -12.49 -10.92
C SER A 203 12.55 -12.23 -9.47
N MET A 204 13.39 -11.52 -8.72
CA MET A 204 13.15 -11.16 -7.33
C MET A 204 11.79 -10.46 -7.21
N GLU A 205 11.01 -10.75 -6.16
CA GLU A 205 9.73 -10.06 -5.97
C GLU A 205 9.96 -8.59 -5.64
N ILE A 206 8.98 -7.75 -5.95
CA ILE A 206 9.04 -6.33 -5.61
C ILE A 206 9.16 -6.16 -4.09
N ALA A 207 8.39 -6.93 -3.31
CA ALA A 207 8.48 -6.91 -1.85
C ALA A 207 9.84 -7.38 -1.33
N GLU A 208 10.38 -8.47 -1.91
CA GLU A 208 11.71 -8.98 -1.58
C GLU A 208 12.81 -7.96 -1.94
N ALA A 209 12.71 -7.29 -3.09
CA ALA A 209 13.65 -6.27 -3.54
C ALA A 209 13.62 -5.03 -2.64
N LEU A 210 12.43 -4.58 -2.24
CA LEU A 210 12.25 -3.48 -1.29
C LEU A 210 12.88 -3.82 0.07
N ALA A 211 12.63 -5.03 0.57
CA ALA A 211 13.22 -5.53 1.81
C ALA A 211 14.75 -5.65 1.71
N MET A 212 15.27 -6.17 0.60
CA MET A 212 16.70 -6.31 0.32
C MET A 212 17.43 -4.97 0.33
N LEU A 213 16.78 -3.91 -0.17
CA LEU A 213 17.33 -2.55 -0.14
C LEU A 213 17.04 -1.78 1.15
N GLU A 214 16.28 -2.35 2.09
CA GLU A 214 15.80 -1.70 3.31
C GLU A 214 15.08 -0.37 3.00
N VAL A 215 14.17 -0.39 2.03
CA VAL A 215 13.35 0.78 1.66
C VAL A 215 11.88 0.44 1.65
N PRO A 216 11.01 1.37 2.10
CA PRO A 216 9.58 1.17 2.04
C PRO A 216 9.06 1.26 0.59
N ALA A 217 7.91 0.65 0.34
CA ALA A 217 7.23 0.72 -0.97
C ALA A 217 7.02 2.16 -1.47
N TRP A 218 6.70 3.09 -0.57
CA TRP A 218 6.48 4.50 -0.87
C TRP A 218 7.75 5.33 -1.07
N ALA A 219 8.95 4.73 -1.04
CA ALA A 219 10.20 5.42 -1.32
C ALA A 219 10.20 6.09 -2.72
N SER A 220 11.00 7.13 -2.93
CA SER A 220 11.24 7.67 -4.27
C SER A 220 12.32 6.89 -5.00
N GLN A 221 12.41 7.04 -6.33
CA GLN A 221 13.53 6.50 -7.11
C GLN A 221 14.89 6.99 -6.61
N GLN A 222 14.97 8.22 -6.11
CA GLN A 222 16.20 8.76 -5.51
C GLN A 222 16.56 8.06 -4.21
N GLU A 223 15.58 7.82 -3.33
CA GLU A 223 15.76 7.08 -2.08
C GLU A 223 16.18 5.62 -2.34
N ILE A 224 15.60 4.97 -3.36
CA ILE A 224 16.00 3.62 -3.80
C ILE A 224 17.45 3.63 -4.29
N LYS A 225 17.84 4.57 -5.16
CA LYS A 225 19.22 4.70 -5.66
C LYS A 225 20.20 4.99 -4.52
N GLN A 226 19.81 5.79 -3.54
CA GLN A 226 20.62 6.07 -2.35
C GLN A 226 20.79 4.82 -1.47
N ALA A 227 19.70 4.08 -1.24
CA ALA A 227 19.74 2.84 -0.48
C ALA A 227 20.58 1.78 -1.16
N TYR A 228 20.47 1.63 -2.49
CA TYR A 228 21.34 0.76 -3.28
C TYR A 228 22.83 1.07 -3.06
N ARG A 229 23.24 2.35 -3.18
CA ARG A 229 24.64 2.76 -2.92
C ARG A 229 25.07 2.45 -1.48
N ARG A 230 24.18 2.67 -0.51
CA ARG A 230 24.44 2.36 0.90
C ARG A 230 24.63 0.86 1.13
N GLN A 231 23.74 0.03 0.58
CA GLN A 231 23.80 -1.43 0.69
C GLN A 231 25.04 -2.00 0.02
N MET A 232 25.34 -1.54 -1.20
CA MET A 232 26.57 -1.88 -1.89
C MET A 232 27.80 -1.51 -1.05
N SER A 233 27.85 -0.30 -0.50
CA SER A 233 28.97 0.12 0.37
C SER A 233 29.12 -0.71 1.65
N ARG A 234 28.05 -1.33 2.17
CA ARG A 234 28.12 -2.16 3.38
C ARG A 234 28.60 -3.59 3.09
N HIS A 235 28.29 -4.10 1.90
CA HIS A 235 28.48 -5.52 1.56
C HIS A 235 29.49 -5.76 0.43
N HIS A 236 30.10 -4.72 -0.14
CA HIS A 236 31.05 -4.88 -1.24
C HIS A 236 32.26 -5.72 -0.80
N PRO A 237 32.62 -6.78 -1.56
CA PRO A 237 33.71 -7.69 -1.20
C PRO A 237 35.05 -6.96 -1.05
N ASP A 238 35.29 -5.91 -1.83
CA ASP A 238 36.52 -5.09 -1.76
C ASP A 238 36.72 -4.40 -0.39
N LYS A 239 35.63 -3.97 0.28
CA LYS A 239 35.71 -3.37 1.63
C LYS A 239 35.89 -4.41 2.73
N LEU A 240 35.52 -5.65 2.45
CA LEU A 240 35.58 -6.78 3.37
C LEU A 240 36.89 -7.58 3.25
N ASN A 241 37.56 -7.49 2.09
CA ASN A 241 38.89 -8.09 1.87
C ASN A 241 39.97 -7.54 2.81
N HIS A 242 39.87 -6.28 3.23
CA HIS A 242 40.79 -5.69 4.21
C HIS A 242 40.64 -6.25 5.64
N GLN A 243 39.62 -7.09 5.89
CA GLN A 243 39.33 -7.65 7.21
C GLN A 243 39.82 -9.10 7.40
N ASN A 244 40.61 -9.66 6.45
CA ASN A 244 41.11 -11.05 6.51
C ASN A 244 40.01 -12.08 6.82
N LEU A 245 38.83 -11.92 6.21
CA LEU A 245 37.69 -12.80 6.46
C LEU A 245 37.93 -14.19 5.84
N PRO A 246 37.46 -15.27 6.49
CA PRO A 246 37.54 -16.61 5.92
C PRO A 246 36.78 -16.69 4.58
N PRO A 247 37.22 -17.56 3.65
CA PRO A 247 36.70 -17.64 2.28
C PRO A 247 35.19 -17.86 2.19
N GLU A 248 34.59 -18.56 3.15
CA GLU A 248 33.14 -18.74 3.25
C GLU A 248 32.40 -17.40 3.40
N ARG A 249 32.86 -16.51 4.28
CA ARG A 249 32.25 -15.19 4.50
C ARG A 249 32.42 -14.26 3.30
N LEU A 250 33.52 -14.41 2.56
CA LEU A 250 33.73 -13.68 1.30
C LEU A 250 32.72 -14.14 0.24
N ALA A 251 32.47 -15.45 0.13
CA ALA A 251 31.46 -16.01 -0.76
C ALA A 251 30.03 -15.55 -0.37
N GLU A 252 29.72 -15.52 0.93
CA GLU A 252 28.44 -14.98 1.43
C GLU A 252 28.27 -13.49 1.08
N ALA A 253 29.31 -12.68 1.28
CA ALA A 253 29.29 -11.27 0.93
C ALA A 253 29.12 -11.03 -0.58
N ALA A 254 29.77 -11.85 -1.42
CA ALA A 254 29.60 -11.83 -2.87
C ALA A 254 28.17 -12.20 -3.27
N ALA A 255 27.61 -13.28 -2.70
CA ALA A 255 26.22 -13.68 -2.93
C ALA A 255 25.22 -12.61 -2.49
N ARG A 256 25.46 -11.94 -1.35
CA ARG A 256 24.65 -10.83 -0.86
C ARG A 256 24.72 -9.64 -1.84
N THR A 257 25.90 -9.31 -2.32
CA THR A 257 26.12 -8.22 -3.29
C THR A 257 25.37 -8.47 -4.59
N ASP A 258 25.40 -9.70 -5.11
CA ASP A 258 24.63 -10.09 -6.29
C ASP A 258 23.12 -9.93 -6.07
N ARG A 259 22.61 -10.35 -4.90
CA ARG A 259 21.20 -10.13 -4.53
C ARG A 259 20.83 -8.65 -4.43
N ILE A 260 21.73 -7.78 -3.92
CA ILE A 260 21.49 -6.32 -3.86
C ILE A 260 21.38 -5.75 -5.28
N ARG A 261 22.22 -6.21 -6.20
CA ARG A 261 22.18 -5.78 -7.60
C ARG A 261 20.87 -6.19 -8.26
N LYS A 262 20.48 -7.46 -8.12
CA LYS A 262 19.20 -7.99 -8.62
C LYS A 262 18.01 -7.23 -8.06
N ALA A 263 18.01 -6.90 -6.77
CA ALA A 263 16.95 -6.09 -6.15
C ALA A 263 16.80 -4.72 -6.83
N TYR A 264 17.91 -4.03 -7.07
CA TYR A 264 17.89 -2.73 -7.72
C TYR A 264 17.46 -2.82 -9.20
N GLU A 265 17.89 -3.86 -9.90
CA GLU A 265 17.47 -4.13 -11.28
C GLU A 265 15.98 -4.43 -11.37
N THR A 266 15.41 -5.24 -10.47
CA THR A 266 13.97 -5.48 -10.39
C THR A 266 13.18 -4.18 -10.23
N LEU A 267 13.59 -3.31 -9.31
CA LEU A 267 12.88 -2.04 -9.05
C LEU A 267 13.08 -1.01 -10.17
N ARG A 268 14.19 -1.08 -10.92
CA ARG A 268 14.47 -0.19 -12.06
C ARG A 268 13.81 -0.67 -13.35
N GLY A 269 13.87 -1.97 -13.64
CA GLY A 269 13.47 -2.58 -14.91
C GLY A 269 11.98 -2.44 -15.22
N LEU A 270 11.14 -2.35 -14.17
CA LEU A 270 9.71 -2.12 -14.33
C LEU A 270 9.35 -0.69 -14.78
N GLY A 271 10.26 0.28 -14.66
CA GLY A 271 10.04 1.68 -15.05
C GLY A 271 10.56 2.05 -16.44
N GLY A 272 11.03 1.08 -17.24
CA GLY A 272 11.76 1.30 -18.49
C GLY A 272 11.03 0.94 -19.78
N GLY A 273 9.70 1.06 -19.85
CA GLY A 273 8.92 0.78 -21.06
C GLY A 273 7.62 1.57 -21.15
#